data_AF-A0A210QFV6-F1
#
_entry.id   AF-A0A210QFV6-F1
#
_cell.length_a   1.000
_cell.length_b   1.000
_cell.length_c   1.000
_cell.angle_alpha   90.00
_cell.angle_beta   90.00
_cell.angle_gamma   90.00
#
_symmetry.space_group_name_H-M   'P 1'
#
loop_
_entity.id
_entity.type
_entity.pdbx_description
1 polymer ?
#
loop_
_entity_poly.entity_id
_entity_poly.type
_entity_poly.pdbx_seq_one_letter_code
_entity_poly.pdbx_strand_id
1 'polypeptide(L)'
;MLLLLEARQETETNKDFYEFIIFPMLHDDVSKCVKTDPLIQKLGKVLFHRLGKERGADIRGRLRNLARLLMELKKHGPNQSLTLVDFIKPSALDECITATRNICGVAGSKTLNGTQKLLKPALTSKLGELLKKVAALKRAQSIRSVDETKRKESEDFITLFDAEWTDEISSIARQSSSEAKYNKKDTLPLTRDLIKLKKHLDDQILILLKKLEGGKETERGTVRKLAEILLAKIISFNKRTSKNDERRPKVIKKRKPVVKRSAASVSEQSDSDQDAENKGIK
;
A
#
# COMPACT_ATOMS: atom_id res chain seq x y z
N MET A 1 -21.84 36.37 -21.79
CA MET A 1 -20.62 35.77 -22.40
C MET A 1 -19.90 34.79 -21.48
N LEU A 2 -19.67 35.10 -20.19
CA LEU A 2 -19.00 34.18 -19.24
C LEU A 2 -19.67 32.81 -19.08
N LEU A 3 -20.99 32.76 -18.87
CA LEU A 3 -21.74 31.49 -18.73
C LEU A 3 -21.65 30.57 -19.97
N LEU A 4 -21.58 31.15 -21.17
CA LEU A 4 -21.43 30.39 -22.41
C LEU A 4 -20.02 29.81 -22.57
N LEU A 5 -19.02 30.49 -22.02
CA LEU A 5 -17.62 30.07 -22.06
C LEU A 5 -17.35 28.95 -21.05
N GLU A 6 -17.92 29.05 -19.85
CA GLU A 6 -17.90 28.00 -18.82
C GLU A 6 -18.63 26.73 -19.31
N ALA A 7 -19.82 26.88 -19.89
CA ALA A 7 -20.55 25.76 -20.48
C ALA A 7 -19.77 25.09 -21.60
N ARG A 8 -19.11 25.86 -22.47
CA ARG A 8 -18.26 25.33 -23.54
C ARG A 8 -17.06 24.55 -22.99
N GLN A 9 -16.36 25.09 -21.99
CA GLN A 9 -15.24 24.40 -21.35
C GLN A 9 -15.68 23.10 -20.65
N GLU A 10 -16.85 23.08 -20.02
CA GLU A 10 -17.39 21.89 -19.37
C GLU A 10 -17.75 20.79 -20.40
N THR A 11 -18.29 21.17 -21.57
CA THR A 11 -18.56 20.21 -22.65
C THR A 11 -17.30 19.61 -23.28
N GLU A 12 -16.25 20.42 -23.47
CA GLU A 12 -14.97 19.99 -24.05
C GLU A 12 -14.21 19.08 -23.08
N THR A 13 -14.14 19.47 -21.79
CA THR A 13 -13.56 18.63 -20.73
C THR A 13 -14.27 17.28 -20.60
N ASN A 14 -15.59 17.25 -20.83
CA ASN A 14 -16.36 16.02 -20.80
C ASN A 14 -16.01 15.11 -21.98
N LYS A 15 -15.85 15.67 -23.20
CA LYS A 15 -15.43 14.91 -24.38
C LYS A 15 -14.04 14.30 -24.18
N ASP A 16 -13.07 15.09 -23.73
CA ASP A 16 -11.70 14.64 -23.44
C ASP A 16 -11.68 13.53 -22.39
N PHE A 17 -12.52 13.62 -21.36
CA PHE A 17 -12.64 12.57 -20.36
C PHE A 17 -13.06 11.23 -20.99
N TYR A 18 -14.06 11.22 -21.88
CA TYR A 18 -14.46 9.97 -22.53
C TYR A 18 -13.38 9.43 -23.45
N GLU A 19 -12.74 10.31 -24.23
CA GLU A 19 -11.69 9.94 -25.19
C GLU A 19 -10.43 9.36 -24.52
N PHE A 20 -9.92 10.02 -23.48
CA PHE A 20 -8.66 9.62 -22.85
C PHE A 20 -8.84 8.62 -21.70
N ILE A 21 -10.02 8.58 -21.06
CA ILE A 21 -10.24 7.75 -19.86
C ILE A 21 -11.20 6.59 -20.12
N ILE A 22 -12.36 6.81 -20.72
CA ILE A 22 -13.42 5.80 -20.80
C ILE A 22 -13.24 4.85 -21.99
N PHE A 23 -12.99 5.38 -23.20
CA PHE A 23 -12.82 4.55 -24.40
C PHE A 23 -11.59 3.64 -24.37
N PRO A 24 -10.44 4.04 -23.80
CA PRO A 24 -9.27 3.17 -23.71
C PRO A 24 -9.39 2.06 -22.64
N MET A 25 -10.51 1.97 -21.91
CA MET A 25 -10.71 0.87 -20.96
C MET A 25 -11.04 -0.44 -21.68
N LEU A 26 -10.68 -1.56 -21.05
CA LEU A 26 -11.09 -2.90 -21.50
C LEU A 26 -12.62 -3.01 -21.55
N HIS A 27 -13.15 -3.74 -22.52
CA HIS A 27 -14.59 -3.95 -22.66
C HIS A 27 -15.06 -5.11 -21.76
N ASP A 28 -15.13 -4.86 -20.45
CA ASP A 28 -15.56 -5.83 -19.44
C ASP A 28 -16.64 -5.26 -18.50
N ASP A 29 -17.18 -6.10 -17.62
CA ASP A 29 -18.23 -5.68 -16.69
C ASP A 29 -17.76 -4.61 -15.71
N VAL A 30 -16.45 -4.57 -15.41
CA VAL A 30 -15.86 -3.49 -14.61
C VAL A 30 -15.99 -2.15 -15.34
N SER A 31 -15.68 -2.09 -16.64
CA SER A 31 -15.85 -0.86 -17.42
C SER A 31 -17.31 -0.49 -17.63
N LYS A 32 -18.22 -1.48 -17.76
CA LYS A 32 -19.66 -1.20 -17.76
C LYS A 32 -20.07 -0.53 -16.45
N CYS A 33 -19.65 -1.07 -15.31
CA CYS A 33 -19.88 -0.51 -13.99
C CYS A 33 -19.35 0.93 -13.85
N VAL A 34 -18.14 1.20 -14.36
CA VAL A 34 -17.59 2.58 -14.41
C VAL A 34 -18.46 3.53 -15.24
N LYS A 35 -18.99 3.07 -16.38
CA LYS A 35 -19.82 3.87 -17.27
C LYS A 35 -21.23 4.10 -16.73
N THR A 36 -21.76 3.21 -15.89
CA THR A 36 -23.12 3.34 -15.36
C THR A 36 -23.19 4.08 -14.03
N ASP A 37 -22.17 3.95 -13.18
CA ASP A 37 -22.22 4.56 -11.84
C ASP A 37 -21.91 6.07 -11.86
N PRO A 38 -22.83 6.93 -11.37
CA PRO A 38 -22.69 8.38 -11.44
C PRO A 38 -21.56 8.92 -10.55
N LEU A 39 -21.33 8.30 -9.38
CA LEU A 39 -20.32 8.77 -8.42
C LEU A 39 -18.91 8.38 -8.86
N ILE A 40 -18.74 7.19 -9.45
CA ILE A 40 -17.50 6.76 -10.10
C ILE A 40 -17.16 7.68 -11.27
N GLN A 41 -18.13 8.00 -12.14
CA GLN A 41 -17.89 8.95 -13.23
C GLN A 41 -17.49 10.34 -12.72
N LYS A 42 -18.15 10.84 -11.66
CA LYS A 42 -17.81 12.14 -11.07
C LYS A 42 -16.39 12.14 -10.51
N LEU A 43 -15.99 11.08 -9.80
CA LEU A 43 -14.61 10.90 -9.34
C LEU A 43 -13.63 10.92 -10.52
N GLY A 44 -13.97 10.24 -11.61
CA GLY A 44 -13.16 10.21 -12.84
C GLY A 44 -12.91 11.60 -13.40
N LYS A 45 -13.96 12.40 -13.56
CA LYS A 45 -13.87 13.79 -14.04
C LYS A 45 -13.00 14.66 -13.13
N VAL A 46 -13.19 14.54 -11.80
CA VAL A 46 -12.38 15.28 -10.82
C VAL A 46 -10.90 14.86 -10.87
N LEU A 47 -10.61 13.56 -11.03
CA LEU A 47 -9.24 13.06 -11.15
C LEU A 47 -8.59 13.49 -12.46
N PHE A 48 -9.35 13.47 -13.56
CA PHE A 48 -8.88 13.90 -14.88
C PHE A 48 -8.53 15.38 -14.89
N HIS A 49 -9.41 16.23 -14.38
CA HIS A 49 -9.14 17.66 -14.24
C HIS A 49 -7.89 17.94 -13.38
N ARG A 50 -7.69 17.18 -12.29
CA ARG A 50 -6.55 17.38 -11.38
C ARG A 50 -5.23 16.84 -11.91
N LEU A 51 -5.23 15.70 -12.62
CA LEU A 51 -4.01 14.96 -12.98
C LEU A 51 -3.64 15.06 -14.46
N GLY A 52 -4.58 15.45 -15.31
CA GLY A 52 -4.40 15.52 -16.76
C GLY A 52 -4.34 14.17 -17.47
N LYS A 53 -4.23 14.22 -18.80
CA LYS A 53 -4.25 13.07 -19.72
C LYS A 53 -3.07 12.10 -19.55
N GLU A 54 -1.88 12.61 -19.22
CA GLU A 54 -0.66 11.81 -19.02
C GLU A 54 -0.83 10.75 -17.92
N ARG A 55 -1.66 11.05 -16.92
CA ARG A 55 -1.98 10.17 -15.80
C ARG A 55 -3.20 9.29 -16.08
N GLY A 56 -3.64 9.18 -17.33
CA GLY A 56 -4.85 8.44 -17.72
C GLY A 56 -4.84 6.99 -17.24
N ALA A 57 -3.70 6.29 -17.29
CA ALA A 57 -3.58 4.92 -16.80
C ALA A 57 -3.80 4.81 -15.27
N ASP A 58 -3.27 5.75 -14.48
CA ASP A 58 -3.50 5.83 -13.03
C ASP A 58 -4.99 6.07 -12.74
N ILE A 59 -5.61 7.02 -13.45
CA ILE A 59 -7.04 7.34 -13.31
C ILE A 59 -7.89 6.10 -13.63
N ARG A 60 -7.66 5.45 -14.77
CA ARG A 60 -8.40 4.23 -15.17
C ARG A 60 -8.24 3.13 -14.11
N GLY A 61 -7.03 2.95 -13.58
CA GLY A 61 -6.76 1.98 -12.50
C GLY A 61 -7.58 2.27 -11.24
N ARG A 62 -7.67 3.54 -10.83
CA ARG A 62 -8.47 3.97 -9.67
C ARG A 62 -9.97 3.73 -9.88
N LEU A 63 -10.51 4.13 -11.04
CA LEU A 63 -11.92 3.91 -11.37
C LEU A 63 -12.26 2.42 -11.42
N ARG A 64 -11.38 1.60 -11.99
CA ARG A 64 -11.58 0.15 -12.07
C ARG A 64 -11.48 -0.52 -10.69
N ASN A 65 -10.61 -0.05 -9.80
CA ASN A 65 -10.58 -0.56 -8.42
C ASN A 65 -11.88 -0.26 -7.69
N LEU A 66 -12.39 0.97 -7.84
CA LEU A 66 -13.65 1.36 -7.21
C LEU A 66 -14.85 0.63 -7.81
N ALA A 67 -14.89 0.41 -9.12
CA ALA A 67 -15.92 -0.38 -9.77
C ALA A 67 -15.92 -1.84 -9.33
N ARG A 68 -14.73 -2.44 -9.11
CA ARG A 68 -14.63 -3.79 -8.51
C ARG A 68 -15.19 -3.82 -7.10
N LEU A 69 -14.95 -2.78 -6.31
CA LEU A 69 -15.54 -2.64 -4.97
C LEU A 69 -17.06 -2.60 -5.05
N LEU A 70 -17.62 -1.76 -5.92
CA LEU A 70 -19.06 -1.70 -6.12
C LEU A 70 -19.65 -3.03 -6.61
N MET A 71 -18.98 -3.73 -7.52
CA MET A 71 -19.42 -5.05 -7.98
C MET A 71 -19.42 -6.08 -6.85
N GLU A 72 -18.43 -6.03 -5.95
CA GLU A 72 -18.39 -6.93 -4.79
C GLU A 72 -19.51 -6.60 -3.79
N LEU A 73 -19.76 -5.32 -3.50
CA LEU A 73 -20.87 -4.87 -2.66
C LEU A 73 -22.23 -5.34 -3.19
N LYS A 74 -22.42 -5.29 -4.51
CA LYS A 74 -23.65 -5.76 -5.17
C LYS A 74 -23.90 -7.26 -5.05
N LYS A 75 -22.89 -8.09 -4.78
CA LYS A 75 -23.10 -9.54 -4.60
C LYS A 75 -23.90 -9.87 -3.35
N HIS A 76 -23.80 -9.02 -2.33
CA HIS A 76 -24.42 -9.23 -1.03
C HIS A 76 -25.67 -8.35 -0.84
N GLY A 77 -25.91 -7.40 -1.76
CA GLY A 77 -27.08 -6.53 -1.74
C GLY A 77 -28.32 -7.17 -2.36
N PRO A 78 -29.52 -6.73 -1.96
CA PRO A 78 -30.78 -7.29 -2.45
C PRO A 78 -31.06 -6.97 -3.93
N ASN A 79 -30.41 -5.94 -4.51
CA ASN A 79 -30.70 -5.43 -5.85
C ASN A 79 -29.43 -5.07 -6.64
N GLN A 80 -29.35 -5.52 -7.90
CA GLN A 80 -28.26 -5.15 -8.82
C GLN A 80 -28.28 -3.67 -9.25
N SER A 81 -29.39 -2.96 -9.04
CA SER A 81 -29.58 -1.55 -9.39
C SER A 81 -28.88 -0.55 -8.45
N LEU A 82 -28.37 -1.01 -7.30
CA LEU A 82 -27.70 -0.16 -6.33
C LEU A 82 -26.50 0.57 -6.96
N THR A 83 -26.28 1.81 -6.57
CA THR A 83 -25.15 2.64 -6.97
C THR A 83 -24.21 2.83 -5.81
N LEU A 84 -23.01 3.36 -6.07
CA LEU A 84 -22.05 3.63 -5.02
C LEU A 84 -22.59 4.62 -3.97
N VAL A 85 -23.48 5.53 -4.38
CA VAL A 85 -24.12 6.52 -3.48
C VAL A 85 -24.88 5.83 -2.34
N ASP A 86 -25.48 4.67 -2.61
CA ASP A 86 -26.31 3.91 -1.66
C ASP A 86 -25.47 3.22 -0.58
N PHE A 87 -24.19 2.99 -0.86
CA PHE A 87 -23.23 2.38 0.07
C PHE A 87 -22.41 3.42 0.86
N ILE A 88 -22.46 4.71 0.49
CA ILE A 88 -21.83 5.79 1.27
C ILE A 88 -22.81 6.27 2.34
N LYS A 89 -23.02 5.44 3.36
CA LYS A 89 -23.83 5.73 4.55
C LYS A 89 -23.30 4.91 5.73
N PRO A 90 -23.45 5.37 6.99
CA PRO A 90 -22.83 4.73 8.14
C PRO A 90 -23.14 3.25 8.25
N SER A 91 -24.40 2.86 8.00
CA SER A 91 -24.85 1.47 8.10
C SER A 91 -24.21 0.51 7.09
N ALA A 92 -23.55 1.02 6.05
CA ALA A 92 -22.92 0.22 5.00
C ALA A 92 -21.38 0.19 5.13
N LEU A 93 -20.80 0.75 6.21
CA LEU A 93 -19.34 0.73 6.40
C LEU A 93 -18.81 -0.69 6.56
N ASP A 94 -19.48 -1.53 7.35
CA ASP A 94 -19.10 -2.93 7.56
C ASP A 94 -19.14 -3.74 6.25
N GLU A 95 -20.12 -3.46 5.39
CA GLU A 95 -20.21 -4.03 4.05
C GLU A 95 -19.02 -3.59 3.19
N CYS A 96 -18.64 -2.31 3.25
CA CYS A 96 -17.48 -1.77 2.55
C CYS A 96 -16.16 -2.41 3.01
N ILE A 97 -16.00 -2.61 4.32
CA ILE A 97 -14.82 -3.25 4.90
C ILE A 97 -14.77 -4.71 4.44
N THR A 98 -15.88 -5.43 4.53
CA THR A 98 -15.98 -6.84 4.13
C THR A 98 -15.70 -7.03 2.64
N ALA A 99 -16.33 -6.23 1.77
CA ALA A 99 -16.07 -6.24 0.34
C ALA A 99 -14.60 -5.92 0.03
N THR A 100 -13.99 -4.99 0.77
CA THR A 100 -12.56 -4.67 0.62
C THR A 100 -11.68 -5.86 1.01
N ARG A 101 -11.98 -6.57 2.11
CA ARG A 101 -11.26 -7.80 2.51
C ARG A 101 -11.35 -8.86 1.42
N ASN A 102 -12.53 -9.09 0.84
CA ASN A 102 -12.74 -10.06 -0.23
C ASN A 102 -11.90 -9.75 -1.47
N ILE A 103 -11.91 -8.49 -1.92
CA ILE A 103 -11.14 -8.06 -3.10
C ILE A 103 -9.63 -8.16 -2.87
N CYS A 104 -9.18 -7.78 -1.67
CA CYS A 104 -7.78 -7.83 -1.31
C CYS A 104 -7.30 -9.27 -1.12
N GLY A 105 -8.22 -10.18 -0.78
CA GLY A 105 -7.97 -11.58 -0.52
C GLY A 105 -7.34 -11.79 0.86
N VAL A 106 -7.90 -12.74 1.59
CA VAL A 106 -7.38 -13.20 2.87
C VAL A 106 -6.54 -14.45 2.64
N ALA A 107 -5.32 -14.48 3.17
CA ALA A 107 -4.50 -15.68 3.15
C ALA A 107 -5.01 -16.68 4.20
N GLY A 108 -4.93 -17.99 3.91
CA GLY A 108 -5.22 -19.03 4.89
C GLY A 108 -4.22 -19.10 6.06
N SER A 109 -3.13 -18.32 6.00
CA SER A 109 -2.16 -18.19 7.09
C SER A 109 -2.35 -16.86 7.82
N LYS A 110 -2.09 -16.87 9.13
CA LYS A 110 -2.04 -15.65 9.95
C LYS A 110 -0.71 -14.92 9.78
N THR A 111 -0.69 -13.65 10.15
CA THR A 111 0.53 -12.84 10.27
C THR A 111 1.36 -13.31 11.46
N LEU A 112 2.60 -12.81 11.58
CA LEU A 112 3.49 -13.17 12.71
C LEU A 112 2.90 -12.79 14.08
N ASN A 113 2.04 -11.76 14.11
CA ASN A 113 1.35 -11.32 15.32
C ASN A 113 -0.02 -11.99 15.52
N GLY A 114 -0.34 -13.04 14.74
CA GLY A 114 -1.59 -13.79 14.87
C GLY A 114 -2.83 -13.12 14.24
N THR A 115 -2.67 -12.00 13.53
CA THR A 115 -3.76 -11.33 12.81
C THR A 115 -4.02 -11.98 11.45
N GLN A 116 -5.14 -11.68 10.81
CA GLN A 116 -5.42 -12.13 9.45
C GLN A 116 -4.40 -11.53 8.48
N LYS A 117 -3.94 -12.29 7.49
CA LYS A 117 -2.98 -11.78 6.50
C LYS A 117 -3.68 -11.45 5.18
N LEU A 118 -3.41 -10.26 4.64
CA LEU A 118 -3.96 -9.83 3.35
C LEU A 118 -2.99 -10.17 2.22
N LEU A 119 -3.53 -10.68 1.11
CA LEU A 119 -2.75 -11.02 -0.09
C LEU A 119 -2.33 -9.77 -0.87
N LYS A 120 -3.23 -8.77 -0.95
CA LYS A 120 -3.00 -7.52 -1.69
C LYS A 120 -3.10 -6.28 -0.78
N PRO A 121 -2.21 -6.12 0.21
CA PRO A 121 -2.29 -5.02 1.18
C PRO A 121 -2.22 -3.63 0.54
N ALA A 122 -1.48 -3.47 -0.57
CA ALA A 122 -1.40 -2.20 -1.29
C ALA A 122 -2.73 -1.78 -1.94
N LEU A 123 -3.61 -2.75 -2.26
CA LEU A 123 -4.93 -2.46 -2.81
C LEU A 123 -5.87 -1.92 -1.73
N THR A 124 -5.76 -2.43 -0.50
CA THR A 124 -6.52 -1.97 0.66
C THR A 124 -6.38 -0.46 0.88
N SER A 125 -5.14 0.04 0.93
CA SER A 125 -4.89 1.47 1.12
C SER A 125 -5.46 2.30 -0.02
N LYS A 126 -5.30 1.83 -1.27
CA LYS A 126 -5.88 2.51 -2.45
C LYS A 126 -7.40 2.56 -2.40
N LEU A 127 -8.06 1.49 -1.97
CA LEU A 127 -9.53 1.44 -1.86
C LEU A 127 -10.02 2.36 -0.75
N GLY A 128 -9.37 2.37 0.42
CA GLY A 128 -9.72 3.28 1.51
C GLY A 128 -9.60 4.76 1.11
N GLU A 129 -8.50 5.14 0.46
CA GLU A 129 -8.33 6.51 -0.08
C GLU A 129 -9.44 6.88 -1.08
N LEU A 130 -9.82 5.95 -1.95
CA LEU A 130 -10.87 6.18 -2.94
C LEU A 130 -12.24 6.29 -2.28
N LEU A 131 -12.57 5.43 -1.32
CA LEU A 131 -13.82 5.46 -0.54
C LEU A 131 -14.00 6.80 0.18
N LYS A 132 -12.99 7.22 0.94
CA LYS A 132 -13.03 8.52 1.63
C LYS A 132 -13.21 9.68 0.64
N LYS A 133 -12.58 9.60 -0.53
CA LYS A 133 -12.71 10.62 -1.57
C LYS A 133 -14.10 10.65 -2.20
N VAL A 134 -14.73 9.50 -2.47
CA VAL A 134 -16.11 9.49 -2.98
C VAL A 134 -17.13 9.91 -1.93
N ALA A 135 -16.88 9.62 -0.65
CA ALA A 135 -17.72 10.13 0.43
C ALA A 135 -17.69 11.66 0.50
N ALA A 136 -16.51 12.26 0.38
CA ALA A 136 -16.37 13.71 0.28
C ALA A 136 -17.06 14.29 -0.97
N LEU A 137 -17.05 13.57 -2.09
CA LEU A 137 -17.79 13.97 -3.30
C LEU A 137 -19.30 13.92 -3.10
N LYS A 138 -19.83 12.85 -2.48
CA LYS A 138 -21.26 12.76 -2.10
C LYS A 138 -21.62 13.95 -1.23
N ARG A 139 -20.84 14.23 -0.18
CA ARG A 139 -21.03 15.39 0.70
C ARG A 139 -21.11 16.71 -0.07
N ALA A 140 -20.14 16.96 -0.94
CA ALA A 140 -20.09 18.19 -1.73
C ALA A 140 -21.27 18.31 -2.70
N GLN A 141 -21.73 17.20 -3.29
CA GLN A 141 -22.92 17.19 -4.14
C GLN A 141 -24.18 17.49 -3.33
N SER A 142 -24.34 16.86 -2.16
CA SER A 142 -25.49 17.08 -1.27
C SER A 142 -25.59 18.53 -0.79
N ILE A 143 -24.46 19.17 -0.48
CA ILE A 143 -24.43 20.60 -0.12
C ILE A 143 -24.90 21.47 -1.29
N ARG A 144 -24.45 21.17 -2.52
CA ARG A 144 -24.87 21.92 -3.72
C ARG A 144 -26.34 21.72 -4.06
N SER A 145 -26.88 20.54 -3.80
CA SER A 145 -28.29 20.21 -4.06
C SER A 145 -29.22 20.48 -2.88
N VAL A 146 -28.70 21.01 -1.75
CA VAL A 146 -29.45 21.25 -0.51
C VAL A 146 -30.17 19.97 0.00
N ASP A 147 -29.52 18.81 -0.17
CA ASP A 147 -30.03 17.51 0.31
C ASP A 147 -29.39 17.18 1.65
N GLU A 148 -30.06 17.57 2.74
CA GLU A 148 -29.51 17.43 4.09
C GLU A 148 -29.40 15.96 4.53
N THR A 149 -30.29 15.09 4.05
CA THR A 149 -30.25 13.65 4.35
C THR A 149 -28.96 13.03 3.81
N LYS A 150 -28.68 13.19 2.51
CA LYS A 150 -27.46 12.64 1.90
C LYS A 150 -26.20 13.30 2.42
N ARG A 151 -26.28 14.57 2.81
CA ARG A 151 -25.17 15.29 3.44
C ARG A 151 -24.83 14.63 4.77
N LYS A 152 -25.81 14.49 5.66
CA LYS A 152 -25.62 13.86 6.98
C LYS A 152 -25.10 12.44 6.86
N GLU A 153 -25.67 11.61 5.97
CA GLU A 153 -25.16 10.26 5.69
C GLU A 153 -23.67 10.25 5.32
N SER A 154 -23.25 11.18 4.45
CA SER A 154 -21.86 11.26 4.02
C SER A 154 -20.91 11.79 5.11
N GLU A 155 -21.37 12.71 5.96
CA GLU A 155 -20.61 13.25 7.09
C GLU A 155 -20.42 12.20 8.17
N ASP A 156 -21.49 11.51 8.55
CA ASP A 156 -21.47 10.43 9.52
C ASP A 156 -20.62 9.25 8.99
N PHE A 157 -20.72 8.92 7.71
CA PHE A 157 -19.88 7.89 7.09
C PHE A 157 -18.39 8.23 7.15
N ILE A 158 -18.00 9.47 6.84
CA ILE A 158 -16.59 9.90 6.92
C ILE A 158 -16.09 9.83 8.37
N THR A 159 -16.92 10.25 9.32
CA THR A 159 -16.58 10.23 10.75
C THR A 159 -16.36 8.80 11.23
N LEU A 160 -17.28 7.89 10.91
CA LEU A 160 -17.17 6.48 11.25
C LEU A 160 -15.98 5.82 10.55
N PHE A 161 -15.77 6.12 9.26
CA PHE A 161 -14.62 5.64 8.49
C PHE A 161 -13.29 6.04 9.14
N ASP A 162 -13.16 7.28 9.60
CA ASP A 162 -11.92 7.75 10.23
C ASP A 162 -11.65 7.12 11.59
N ALA A 163 -12.70 6.73 12.32
CA ALA A 163 -12.59 6.01 13.58
C ALA A 163 -12.19 4.54 13.38
N GLU A 164 -12.85 3.82 12.46
CA GLU A 164 -12.81 2.34 12.44
C GLU A 164 -11.92 1.76 11.35
N TRP A 165 -11.79 2.43 10.19
CA TRP A 165 -11.11 1.87 9.03
C TRP A 165 -9.63 1.52 9.29
N THR A 166 -8.99 2.28 10.16
CA THR A 166 -7.58 2.05 10.48
C THR A 166 -7.40 0.73 11.21
N ASP A 167 -8.22 0.50 12.23
CA ASP A 167 -8.10 -0.65 13.12
C ASP A 167 -8.61 -1.92 12.42
N GLU A 168 -9.70 -1.81 11.68
CA GLU A 168 -10.34 -2.94 11.01
C GLU A 168 -9.53 -3.52 9.84
N ILE A 169 -8.82 -2.68 9.07
CA ILE A 169 -8.18 -3.17 7.84
C ILE A 169 -6.83 -2.53 7.51
N SER A 170 -6.61 -1.25 7.82
CA SER A 170 -5.37 -0.57 7.41
C SER A 170 -4.15 -1.00 8.23
N SER A 171 -4.34 -1.25 9.53
CA SER A 171 -3.34 -1.81 10.44
C SER A 171 -2.85 -3.17 9.93
N ILE A 172 -3.80 -4.04 9.58
CA ILE A 172 -3.58 -5.38 9.04
C ILE A 172 -2.86 -5.31 7.68
N ALA A 173 -3.29 -4.41 6.81
CA ALA A 173 -2.65 -4.20 5.51
C ALA A 173 -1.19 -3.72 5.67
N ARG A 174 -0.93 -2.79 6.59
CA ARG A 174 0.43 -2.31 6.87
C ARG A 174 1.31 -3.44 7.40
N GLN A 175 0.80 -4.25 8.33
CA GLN A 175 1.53 -5.40 8.85
C GLN A 175 1.81 -6.43 7.75
N SER A 176 0.79 -6.82 6.99
CA SER A 176 0.93 -7.77 5.87
C SER A 176 1.93 -7.26 4.82
N SER A 177 1.92 -5.96 4.53
CA SER A 177 2.89 -5.34 3.63
C SER A 177 4.31 -5.36 4.19
N SER A 178 4.47 -5.08 5.48
CA SER A 178 5.77 -5.11 6.17
C SER A 178 6.35 -6.53 6.15
N GLU A 179 5.55 -7.53 6.50
CA GLU A 179 5.95 -8.94 6.46
C GLU A 179 6.27 -9.41 5.05
N ALA A 180 5.47 -9.01 4.04
CA ALA A 180 5.76 -9.34 2.65
C ALA A 180 7.08 -8.73 2.18
N LYS A 181 7.38 -7.49 2.59
CA LYS A 181 8.65 -6.82 2.30
C LYS A 181 9.84 -7.45 3.03
N TYR A 182 9.62 -7.93 4.26
CA TYR A 182 10.63 -8.62 5.05
C TYR A 182 10.96 -10.01 4.48
N ASN A 183 9.91 -10.77 4.11
CA ASN A 183 10.04 -12.11 3.55
C ASN A 183 10.47 -12.13 2.08
N LYS A 184 10.46 -10.97 1.40
CA LYS A 184 11.02 -10.84 0.06
C LYS A 184 12.50 -11.16 0.14
N LYS A 185 12.89 -12.36 -0.33
CA LYS A 185 14.28 -12.79 -0.42
C LYS A 185 15.07 -11.70 -1.13
N ASP A 186 15.99 -11.07 -0.40
CA ASP A 186 16.98 -10.20 -1.02
C ASP A 186 17.89 -11.12 -1.83
N THR A 187 17.73 -11.14 -3.16
CA THR A 187 18.68 -11.80 -4.03
C THR A 187 19.93 -10.94 -4.03
N LEU A 188 20.76 -11.15 -3.01
CA LEU A 188 22.11 -10.65 -3.01
C LEU A 188 22.79 -11.19 -4.28
N PRO A 189 23.37 -10.35 -5.13
CA PRO A 189 24.18 -10.85 -6.22
C PRO A 189 25.29 -11.72 -5.63
N LEU A 190 25.52 -12.89 -6.21
CA LEU A 190 26.54 -13.79 -5.68
C LEU A 190 27.89 -13.07 -5.71
N THR A 191 28.70 -13.29 -4.68
CA THR A 191 30.05 -12.69 -4.57
C THR A 191 30.86 -12.95 -5.84
N ARG A 192 30.71 -14.13 -6.46
CA ARG A 192 31.35 -14.48 -7.74
C ARG A 192 30.98 -13.52 -8.88
N ASP A 193 29.72 -13.10 -8.95
CA ASP A 193 29.23 -12.23 -10.03
C ASP A 193 29.67 -10.78 -9.80
N LEU A 194 29.76 -10.35 -8.54
CA LEU A 194 30.35 -9.06 -8.17
C LEU A 194 31.84 -8.98 -8.50
N ILE A 195 32.59 -10.05 -8.21
CA ILE A 195 34.01 -10.15 -8.55
C ILE A 195 34.21 -10.12 -10.06
N LYS A 196 33.39 -10.88 -10.82
CA LYS A 196 33.41 -10.87 -12.30
C LYS A 196 33.11 -9.49 -12.86
N LEU A 197 32.09 -8.81 -12.33
CA LEU A 197 31.74 -7.45 -12.75
C LEU A 197 32.88 -6.47 -12.45
N LYS A 198 33.44 -6.51 -11.23
CA LYS A 198 34.59 -5.66 -10.87
C LYS A 198 35.75 -5.87 -11.83
N LYS A 199 36.14 -7.14 -12.05
CA LYS A 199 37.25 -7.48 -12.95
C LYS A 199 36.98 -6.97 -14.36
N HIS A 200 35.79 -7.19 -14.89
CA HIS A 200 35.41 -6.68 -16.22
C HIS A 200 35.52 -5.15 -16.31
N LEU A 201 35.02 -4.42 -15.31
CA LEU A 201 35.10 -2.96 -15.27
C LEU A 201 36.57 -2.48 -15.20
N ASP A 202 37.40 -3.12 -14.38
CA ASP A 202 38.82 -2.81 -14.25
C ASP A 202 39.58 -3.07 -15.58
N ASP A 203 39.34 -4.23 -16.20
CA ASP A 203 39.97 -4.62 -17.48
C ASP A 203 39.58 -3.64 -18.60
N GLN A 204 38.31 -3.25 -18.68
CA GLN A 204 37.82 -2.31 -19.70
C GLN A 204 38.36 -0.90 -19.51
N ILE A 205 38.52 -0.44 -18.26
CA ILE A 205 39.17 0.85 -17.96
C ILE A 205 40.60 0.84 -18.50
N LEU A 206 41.37 -0.22 -18.23
CA LEU A 206 42.75 -0.34 -18.72
C LEU A 206 42.83 -0.35 -20.25
N ILE A 207 41.93 -1.07 -20.92
CA ILE A 207 41.87 -1.12 -22.39
C ILE A 207 41.56 0.26 -22.98
N LEU A 208 40.59 0.98 -22.42
CA LEU A 208 40.20 2.30 -22.92
C LEU A 208 41.28 3.35 -22.65
N LEU A 209 41.94 3.32 -21.49
CA LEU A 209 43.06 4.23 -21.19
C LEU A 209 44.24 4.02 -22.15
N LYS A 210 44.63 2.78 -22.42
CA LYS A 210 45.68 2.48 -23.43
C LYS A 210 45.31 2.94 -24.84
N LYS A 211 44.03 2.87 -25.21
CA LYS A 211 43.54 3.40 -26.50
C LYS A 211 43.61 4.93 -26.56
N LEU A 212 43.39 5.61 -25.44
CA LEU A 212 43.50 7.07 -25.32
C LEU A 212 44.97 7.53 -25.34
N GLU A 213 45.89 6.77 -24.74
CA GLU A 213 47.34 7.04 -24.74
C GLU A 213 47.99 6.78 -26.11
N GLY A 214 47.44 5.86 -26.91
CA GLY A 214 47.96 5.45 -28.23
C GLY A 214 47.82 6.46 -29.38
N GLY A 215 47.44 7.70 -29.10
CA GLY A 215 47.67 8.84 -30.00
C GLY A 215 46.82 8.95 -31.27
N LYS A 216 45.77 8.15 -31.46
CA LYS A 216 44.75 8.44 -32.49
C LYS A 216 43.66 9.28 -31.86
N GLU A 217 43.41 10.46 -32.44
CA GLU A 217 42.47 11.49 -32.01
C GLU A 217 41.38 10.96 -31.09
N THR A 218 41.21 11.64 -29.95
CA THR A 218 40.23 11.39 -28.91
C THR A 218 38.84 11.12 -29.49
N GLU A 219 38.60 9.87 -29.85
CA GLU A 219 37.34 9.45 -30.45
C GLU A 219 36.28 9.72 -29.38
N ARG A 220 35.38 10.67 -29.66
CA ARG A 220 34.33 11.10 -28.72
C ARG A 220 33.58 9.89 -28.12
N GLY A 221 33.45 8.81 -28.89
CA GLY A 221 32.92 7.52 -28.46
C GLY A 221 33.74 6.82 -27.36
N THR A 222 35.07 6.83 -27.45
CA THR A 222 35.97 6.20 -26.47
C THR A 222 35.94 6.92 -25.12
N VAL A 223 35.93 8.25 -25.11
CA VAL A 223 35.78 9.04 -23.87
C VAL A 223 34.41 8.84 -23.23
N ARG A 224 33.34 8.85 -24.04
CA ARG A 224 31.98 8.59 -23.55
C ARG A 224 31.86 7.21 -22.92
N LYS A 225 32.43 6.19 -23.56
CA LYS A 225 32.41 4.81 -23.06
C LYS A 225 33.22 4.67 -21.77
N LEU A 226 34.35 5.37 -21.66
CA LEU A 226 35.12 5.42 -20.42
C LEU A 226 34.30 6.06 -19.28
N ALA A 227 33.60 7.16 -19.55
CA ALA A 227 32.73 7.80 -18.57
C ALA A 227 31.57 6.88 -18.12
N GLU A 228 30.96 6.14 -19.03
CA GLU A 228 29.91 5.15 -18.73
C GLU A 228 30.44 4.01 -17.82
N ILE A 229 31.63 3.49 -18.11
CA ILE A 229 32.26 2.41 -17.32
C ILE A 229 32.70 2.91 -15.93
N LEU A 230 33.25 4.12 -15.85
CA LEU A 230 33.59 4.75 -14.57
C LEU A 230 32.33 5.02 -13.74
N LEU A 231 31.26 5.49 -14.36
CA LEU A 231 29.96 5.67 -13.70
C LEU A 231 29.44 4.32 -13.18
N ALA A 232 29.49 3.26 -13.97
CA ALA A 232 29.09 1.92 -13.54
C ALA A 232 29.94 1.40 -12.37
N LYS A 233 31.25 1.68 -12.37
CA LYS A 233 32.17 1.34 -11.27
C LYS A 233 31.85 2.12 -9.99
N ILE A 234 31.60 3.43 -10.10
CA ILE A 234 31.20 4.28 -8.98
C ILE A 234 29.85 3.83 -8.42
N ILE A 235 28.84 3.57 -9.26
CA ILE A 235 27.53 3.07 -8.83
C ILE A 235 27.69 1.72 -8.12
N SER A 236 28.51 0.81 -8.66
CA SER A 236 28.73 -0.51 -8.06
C SER A 236 29.43 -0.42 -6.70
N PHE A 237 30.38 0.51 -6.55
CA PHE A 237 31.08 0.78 -5.29
C PHE A 237 30.18 1.49 -4.26
N ASN A 238 29.40 2.47 -4.72
CA ASN A 238 28.49 3.27 -3.89
C ASN A 238 27.16 2.58 -3.60
N LYS A 239 26.91 1.40 -4.17
CA LYS A 239 25.80 0.51 -3.79
C LYS A 239 26.07 -0.10 -2.41
N ARG A 240 26.36 0.72 -1.40
CA ARG A 240 26.14 0.39 -0.01
C ARG A 240 24.63 0.27 0.15
N THR A 241 24.18 -0.94 0.45
CA THR A 241 22.77 -1.25 0.68
C THR A 241 22.30 -0.49 1.92
N SER A 242 21.82 0.75 1.77
CA SER A 242 21.16 1.52 2.84
C SER A 242 19.97 0.77 3.46
N LYS A 243 19.46 -0.27 2.79
CA LYS A 243 18.40 -1.16 3.28
C LYS A 243 18.87 -2.31 4.18
N ASN A 244 20.17 -2.60 4.25
CA ASN A 244 20.69 -3.73 5.05
C ASN A 244 21.04 -3.36 6.49
N ASP A 245 21.42 -2.11 6.76
CA ASP A 245 21.82 -1.72 8.12
C ASP A 245 20.62 -1.52 9.07
N GLU A 246 19.43 -1.23 8.54
CA GLU A 246 18.18 -1.16 9.34
C GLU A 246 17.64 -2.55 9.73
N ARG A 247 18.15 -3.64 9.13
CA ARG A 247 17.61 -5.00 9.30
C ARG A 247 18.46 -5.90 10.20
N ARG A 248 19.48 -5.37 10.88
CA ARG A 248 20.11 -6.13 11.97
C ARG A 248 19.05 -6.36 13.04
N PRO A 249 18.74 -7.62 13.43
CA PRO A 249 17.92 -7.83 14.61
C PRO A 249 18.62 -7.10 15.76
N LYS A 250 17.92 -6.13 16.38
CA LYS A 250 18.36 -5.58 17.66
C LYS A 250 18.45 -6.78 18.58
N VAL A 251 19.66 -7.27 18.84
CA VAL A 251 19.90 -8.28 19.87
C VAL A 251 19.42 -7.62 21.15
N ILE A 252 18.21 -7.96 21.57
CA ILE A 252 17.74 -7.66 22.91
C ILE A 252 18.71 -8.44 23.79
N LYS A 253 19.75 -7.77 24.28
CA LYS A 253 20.60 -8.31 25.33
C LYS A 253 19.66 -8.60 26.49
N LYS A 254 19.23 -9.86 26.64
CA LYS A 254 18.51 -10.31 27.82
C LYS A 254 19.38 -9.88 29.01
N ARG A 255 18.93 -8.87 29.75
CA ARG A 255 19.63 -8.45 30.98
C ARG A 255 19.61 -9.69 31.89
N LYS A 256 20.79 -10.16 32.28
CA LYS A 256 20.89 -11.23 33.27
C LYS A 256 20.14 -10.77 34.53
N PRO A 257 19.33 -11.63 35.17
CA PRO A 257 18.64 -11.25 36.40
C PRO A 257 19.70 -10.91 37.47
N VAL A 258 19.55 -9.74 38.07
CA VAL A 258 20.36 -9.31 39.21
C VAL A 258 19.95 -10.18 40.38
N VAL A 259 20.82 -11.10 40.79
CA VAL A 259 20.66 -11.86 42.02
C VAL A 259 20.79 -10.87 43.18
N LYS A 260 19.66 -10.51 43.81
CA LYS A 260 19.68 -9.81 45.09
C LYS A 260 20.15 -10.81 46.15
N ARG A 261 21.37 -10.64 46.65
CA ARG A 261 21.78 -11.24 47.92
C ARG A 261 21.07 -10.47 49.03
N SER A 262 20.06 -11.07 49.66
CA SER A 262 19.59 -10.60 50.98
C SER A 262 20.45 -11.26 52.05
N ALA A 263 21.16 -10.44 52.81
CA ALA A 263 21.78 -10.83 54.07
C ALA A 263 20.86 -10.37 55.21
N ALA A 264 20.41 -11.32 56.03
CA ALA A 264 19.91 -11.17 57.40
C ALA A 264 19.79 -12.61 57.96
N SER A 265 20.81 -13.09 58.67
CA SER A 265 20.84 -13.28 60.14
C SER A 265 19.83 -14.33 60.62
N VAL A 266 20.26 -15.58 60.79
CA VAL A 266 20.71 -16.20 62.07
C VAL A 266 19.58 -16.31 63.10
N SER A 267 19.06 -17.54 63.25
CA SER A 267 18.85 -18.19 64.55
C SER A 267 18.67 -19.71 64.34
N GLU A 268 19.60 -20.47 64.92
CA GLU A 268 19.48 -21.87 65.37
C GLU A 268 18.17 -22.03 66.20
N GLN A 269 17.51 -23.18 66.40
CA GLN A 269 17.92 -24.58 66.54
C GLN A 269 16.64 -25.44 66.69
N SER A 270 16.78 -26.75 66.44
CA SER A 270 16.00 -27.91 66.97
C SER A 270 14.46 -27.87 66.99
N ASP A 271 13.81 -28.81 66.29
CA ASP A 271 13.29 -30.01 66.98
C ASP A 271 12.87 -31.11 65.99
N SER A 272 13.19 -32.34 66.39
CA SER A 272 12.71 -33.60 65.84
C SER A 272 11.33 -33.94 66.41
N ASP A 273 10.51 -34.60 65.58
CA ASP A 273 9.64 -35.74 65.92
C ASP A 273 8.20 -35.67 65.38
N GLN A 274 7.92 -36.74 64.62
CA GLN A 274 6.77 -37.63 64.71
C GLN A 274 5.35 -37.22 64.26
N ASP A 275 4.84 -38.15 63.44
CA ASP A 275 3.50 -38.74 63.47
C ASP A 275 2.30 -38.02 62.83
N ALA A 276 1.94 -38.58 61.68
CA ALA A 276 0.73 -39.38 61.46
C ALA A 276 -0.66 -38.73 61.46
N GLU A 277 -1.46 -39.32 60.56
CA GLU A 277 -2.92 -39.38 60.51
C GLU A 277 -3.69 -38.13 60.05
N ASN A 278 -4.22 -38.16 58.82
CA ASN A 278 -5.46 -38.86 58.45
C ASN A 278 -6.71 -38.10 58.91
N LYS A 279 -7.40 -37.48 57.94
CA LYS A 279 -8.86 -37.34 57.92
C LYS A 279 -9.30 -36.87 56.54
N GLY A 280 -9.76 -37.81 55.72
CA GLY A 280 -10.69 -37.54 54.64
C GLY A 280 -12.09 -37.23 55.16
N ILE A 281 -12.91 -36.62 54.30
CA ILE A 281 -14.39 -36.51 54.23
C ILE A 281 -14.58 -35.56 53.02
N LYS A 282 -15.31 -35.84 51.94
CA LYS A 282 -16.31 -36.84 51.58
C LYS A 282 -16.34 -36.90 50.05
#